data_AF-A0A7J6VW08-F1
#
_entry.id   AF-A0A7J6VW08-F1
#
_cell.length_a   1.000
_cell.length_b   1.000
_cell.length_c   1.000
_cell.angle_alpha   90.00
_cell.angle_beta   90.00
_cell.angle_gamma   90.00
#
_symmetry.space_group_name_H-M   'P 1'
#
loop_
_entity.id
_entity.type
_entity.pdbx_description
1 polymer ?
#
loop_
_entity_poly.entity_id
_entity_poly.type
_entity_poly.pdbx_seq_one_letter_code
_entity_poly.pdbx_strand_id
1 'polypeptide(L)'
;MNGILKVQLVDARALKDADTIGKMDPYVLIQYKDQKLKSKVAKDQGSNPVWNDEFSFWVQYPVEDEDYTICLKVMDKDTFTSDDFLGEAK
;
A
#
# COMPACT_ATOMS: atom_id res chain seq x y z
N MET A 1 -7.53 24.73 -8.59
CA MET A 1 -8.74 23.88 -8.47
C MET A 1 -8.38 22.64 -7.65
N ASN A 2 -9.30 22.15 -6.82
CA ASN A 2 -9.10 20.94 -6.02
C ASN A 2 -9.91 19.80 -6.63
N GLY A 3 -9.44 18.57 -6.49
CA GLY A 3 -10.11 17.36 -6.95
C GLY A 3 -9.93 16.20 -5.98
N ILE A 4 -10.46 15.05 -6.36
CA ILE A 4 -10.33 13.79 -5.61
C ILE A 4 -9.69 12.76 -6.53
N LEU A 5 -8.56 12.19 -6.10
CA LEU A 5 -7.97 11.00 -6.69
C LEU A 5 -8.51 9.78 -5.95
N LYS A 6 -9.26 8.93 -6.66
CA LYS A 6 -9.71 7.64 -6.15
C LYS A 6 -8.72 6.54 -6.51
N VAL A 7 -8.36 5.72 -5.53
CA VAL A 7 -7.44 4.59 -5.71
C VAL A 7 -8.16 3.33 -5.28
N GLN A 8 -8.33 2.41 -6.22
CA GLN A 8 -8.87 1.08 -5.95
C GLN A 8 -7.70 0.10 -5.80
N LEU A 9 -7.43 -0.34 -4.57
CA LEU A 9 -6.42 -1.33 -4.27
C LEU A 9 -7.04 -2.73 -4.39
N VAL A 10 -6.70 -3.45 -5.46
CA VAL A 10 -7.30 -4.75 -5.78
C VAL A 10 -6.50 -5.90 -5.16
N ASP A 11 -5.36 -6.26 -5.77
CA ASP A 11 -4.52 -7.39 -5.39
C ASP A 11 -3.04 -7.13 -5.66
N ALA A 12 -2.18 -7.98 -5.09
CA ALA A 12 -0.77 -8.12 -5.47
C ALA A 12 -0.47 -9.59 -5.77
N ARG A 13 0.59 -9.85 -6.54
CA ARG A 13 0.96 -11.20 -6.97
C ARG A 13 2.44 -11.42 -6.88
N ALA A 14 2.81 -12.66 -6.56
CA ALA A 14 4.18 -13.11 -6.47
C ALA A 14 5.07 -12.20 -5.59
N LEU A 15 4.53 -11.74 -4.45
CA LEU A 15 5.35 -11.09 -3.43
C LEU A 15 6.41 -12.10 -2.96
N LYS A 16 7.64 -11.61 -2.76
CA LYS A 16 8.70 -12.44 -2.23
C LYS A 16 8.37 -12.76 -0.78
N ASP A 17 8.28 -14.05 -0.45
CA ASP A 17 8.07 -14.47 0.93
C ASP A 17 9.22 -13.94 1.81
N ALA A 18 8.86 -13.12 2.79
CA ALA A 18 9.76 -12.67 3.85
C ALA A 18 9.76 -13.66 5.02
N ASP A 19 8.63 -14.34 5.24
CA ASP A 19 8.45 -15.28 6.34
C ASP A 19 9.15 -16.63 6.12
N THR A 20 9.85 -17.09 7.16
CA THR A 20 10.39 -18.45 7.24
C THR A 20 9.43 -19.44 7.90
N ILE A 21 8.45 -18.96 8.69
CA ILE A 21 7.45 -19.75 9.38
C ILE A 21 6.12 -18.98 9.40
N GLY A 22 5.06 -19.57 8.85
CA GLY A 22 3.74 -18.93 8.75
C GLY A 22 3.44 -18.46 7.33
N LYS A 23 2.31 -17.77 7.18
CA LYS A 23 1.98 -17.06 5.94
C LYS A 23 2.04 -15.58 6.24
N MET A 24 2.58 -14.82 5.30
CA MET A 24 2.56 -13.37 5.36
C MET A 24 1.12 -12.85 5.51
N ASP A 25 1.02 -11.71 6.18
CA ASP A 25 -0.15 -10.88 6.43
C ASP A 25 -0.01 -9.51 5.73
N PRO A 26 -0.03 -9.42 4.38
CA PRO A 26 0.37 -8.19 3.70
C PRO A 26 -0.62 -7.03 3.87
N TYR A 27 -0.10 -5.81 3.96
CA TYR A 27 -0.87 -4.57 3.86
C TYR A 27 -0.11 -3.52 3.05
N VAL A 28 -0.82 -2.52 2.56
CA VAL A 28 -0.25 -1.45 1.73
C VAL A 28 -0.36 -0.11 2.45
N LEU A 29 0.76 0.58 2.55
CA LEU A 29 0.84 2.00 2.87
C LEU A 29 0.79 2.78 1.55
N ILE A 30 -0.19 3.66 1.43
CA ILE A 30 -0.42 4.46 0.22
C ILE A 30 -0.21 5.92 0.59
N GLN A 31 0.72 6.57 -0.11
CA GLN A 31 1.09 7.94 0.16
C GLN A 31 0.95 8.79 -1.11
N TYR A 32 0.29 9.93 -0.96
CA TYR A 32 0.27 10.99 -1.97
C TYR A 32 0.53 12.33 -1.26
N LYS A 33 1.66 12.96 -1.57
CA LYS A 33 2.20 14.11 -0.81
C LYS A 33 2.22 13.79 0.70
N ASP A 34 1.59 14.62 1.53
CA ASP A 34 1.53 14.45 2.99
C ASP A 34 0.39 13.51 3.44
N GLN A 35 -0.47 13.07 2.54
CA GLN A 35 -1.59 12.18 2.86
C GLN A 35 -1.09 10.73 2.86
N LYS A 36 -1.22 10.05 3.99
CA LYS A 36 -0.87 8.64 4.16
C LYS A 36 -2.09 7.85 4.60
N LEU A 37 -2.41 6.79 3.88
CA LEU A 37 -3.50 5.86 4.18
C LEU A 37 -2.94 4.43 4.24
N LYS A 38 -3.58 3.58 5.04
CA LYS A 38 -3.20 2.18 5.23
C LYS A 38 -4.38 1.28 4.87
N SER A 39 -4.11 0.22 4.12
CA SER A 39 -5.11 -0.82 3.80
C SER A 39 -5.43 -1.71 4.99
N LYS A 40 -6.48 -2.52 4.83
CA LYS A 40 -6.67 -3.70 5.67
C LYS A 40 -5.45 -4.62 5.54
N VAL A 41 -5.23 -5.41 6.57
CA VAL A 41 -4.26 -6.50 6.56
C VAL A 41 -4.91 -7.70 5.87
N ALA A 42 -4.28 -8.20 4.81
CA ALA A 42 -4.69 -9.41 4.09
C ALA A 42 -4.19 -10.64 4.84
N LYS A 43 -4.82 -10.91 5.99
CA LYS A 43 -4.37 -11.93 6.94
C LYS A 43 -4.32 -13.33 6.32
N ASP A 44 -3.20 -14.04 6.53
CA ASP A 44 -2.89 -15.40 6.10
C ASP A 44 -2.98 -15.59 4.56
N GLN A 45 -2.83 -14.51 3.78
CA GLN A 45 -2.95 -14.56 2.31
C GLN A 45 -1.61 -14.73 1.58
N GLY A 46 -0.47 -14.54 2.25
CA GLY A 46 0.85 -14.84 1.69
C GLY A 46 1.19 -14.01 0.45
N SER A 47 1.81 -14.63 -0.55
CA SER A 47 2.38 -13.94 -1.72
C SER A 47 1.39 -13.40 -2.75
N ASN A 48 0.09 -13.69 -2.62
CA ASN A 48 -0.95 -13.24 -3.56
C ASN A 48 -2.18 -12.63 -2.82
N PRO A 49 -1.98 -11.55 -2.06
CA PRO A 49 -3.05 -10.95 -1.25
C PRO A 49 -4.08 -10.20 -2.10
N VAL A 50 -5.33 -10.18 -1.61
CA VAL A 50 -6.45 -9.42 -2.15
C VAL A 50 -7.03 -8.52 -1.06
N TRP A 51 -7.13 -7.22 -1.33
CA TRP A 51 -7.64 -6.22 -0.39
C TRP A 51 -9.03 -5.70 -0.77
N ASN A 52 -9.24 -5.36 -2.05
CA ASN A 52 -10.45 -4.69 -2.55
C ASN A 52 -10.83 -3.44 -1.72
N ASP A 53 -9.83 -2.63 -1.36
CA ASP A 53 -10.02 -1.38 -0.63
C ASP A 53 -10.13 -0.19 -1.60
N GLU A 54 -10.89 0.84 -1.22
CA GLU A 54 -10.97 2.12 -1.94
C GLU A 54 -10.44 3.25 -1.06
N PHE A 55 -9.58 4.09 -1.61
CA PHE A 55 -9.01 5.27 -0.96
C PHE A 55 -9.32 6.52 -1.78
N SER A 56 -9.40 7.66 -1.09
CA SER A 56 -9.59 8.96 -1.70
C SER A 56 -8.56 9.94 -1.17
N PHE A 57 -7.86 10.61 -2.08
CA PHE A 57 -6.87 11.64 -1.77
C PHE A 57 -7.35 12.99 -2.31
N TRP A 58 -7.17 14.04 -1.52
CA TRP A 58 -7.34 15.40 -2.01
C TRP A 58 -6.18 15.75 -2.93
N VAL A 59 -6.49 16.17 -4.16
CA VAL A 59 -5.47 16.60 -5.12
C VAL A 59 -5.68 18.06 -5.47
N GLN A 60 -4.59 18.75 -5.78
CA GLN A 60 -4.59 20.12 -6.26
C GLN A 60 -4.16 20.10 -7.72
N TYR A 61 -4.56 21.13 -8.47
CA TYR A 61 -4.13 21.31 -9.85
C TYR A 61 -2.59 21.29 -9.93
N PRO A 62 -1.98 20.60 -10.92
CA PRO A 62 -0.54 20.54 -11.04
C PRO A 62 0.11 21.92 -11.17
N VAL A 63 1.16 22.13 -10.39
CA VAL A 63 2.08 23.26 -10.38
C VAL A 63 3.42 22.72 -10.88
N GLU A 64 4.13 23.50 -11.68
CA GLU A 64 5.48 23.13 -12.12
C GLU A 64 6.39 22.86 -10.90
N ASP A 65 7.30 21.89 -11.06
CA ASP A 65 8.28 21.48 -10.06
C ASP A 65 7.74 20.82 -8.76
N GLU A 66 6.46 20.49 -8.69
CA GLU A 66 5.90 19.67 -7.60
C GLU A 66 5.83 18.18 -7.95
N ASP A 67 6.00 17.33 -6.92
CA ASP A 67 5.82 15.88 -7.04
C ASP A 67 4.35 15.48 -6.82
N TYR A 68 3.79 14.77 -7.80
CA TYR A 68 2.42 14.24 -7.82
C TYR A 68 2.38 12.71 -7.80
N THR A 69 3.52 12.07 -7.53
CA THR A 69 3.69 10.62 -7.51
C THR A 69 2.92 10.00 -6.35
N ILE A 70 2.25 8.88 -6.60
CA ILE A 70 1.62 8.07 -5.57
C ILE A 70 2.54 6.91 -5.20
N CYS A 71 2.96 6.84 -3.95
CA CYS A 71 3.81 5.77 -3.47
C CYS A 71 2.95 4.68 -2.82
N LEU A 72 3.10 3.44 -3.28
CA LEU A 72 2.52 2.25 -2.67
C LEU A 72 3.66 1.42 -2.08
N LYS A 73 3.58 1.13 -0.78
CA LYS A 73 4.56 0.31 -0.07
C LYS A 73 3.86 -0.88 0.56
N VAL A 74 4.26 -2.08 0.16
CA VAL A 74 3.74 -3.34 0.68
C VAL A 74 4.58 -3.75 1.88
N MET A 75 3.91 -4.03 2.98
CA MET A 75 4.49 -4.44 4.25
C MET A 75 3.85 -5.76 4.70
N ASP A 76 4.58 -6.56 5.46
CA ASP A 76 4.06 -7.72 6.15
C ASP A 76 3.70 -7.37 7.59
N LYS A 77 2.54 -7.81 8.09
CA LYS A 77 2.11 -7.52 9.46
C LYS A 77 2.60 -8.62 10.40
N ASP A 78 3.53 -8.26 11.27
CA ASP A 78 3.98 -9.15 12.32
C ASP A 78 3.30 -8.89 13.66
N THR A 79 3.08 -9.98 14.42
CA THR A 79 2.47 -9.90 15.76
C THR A 79 3.52 -9.69 16.85
N PHE A 80 4.69 -10.30 16.72
CA PHE A 80 5.73 -10.31 17.77
C PHE A 80 7.03 -9.61 17.36
N THR A 81 7.20 -9.30 16.08
CA THR A 81 8.35 -8.62 15.47
C THR A 81 7.90 -7.33 14.80
N SER A 82 8.87 -6.58 14.28
CA SER A 82 8.59 -5.41 13.44
C SER A 82 8.11 -5.86 12.07
N ASP A 83 7.11 -5.18 11.52
CA ASP A 83 6.58 -5.42 10.18
C ASP A 83 7.68 -5.37 9.09
N ASP A 84 7.75 -6.40 8.25
CA ASP A 84 8.74 -6.52 7.18
C ASP A 84 8.35 -5.78 5.90
N PHE A 85 9.35 -5.28 5.16
CA PHE A 85 9.12 -4.64 3.87
C PHE A 85 9.11 -5.66 2.72
N LEU A 86 8.03 -5.68 1.94
CA LEU A 86 7.84 -6.63 0.84
C LEU A 86 8.08 -6.01 -0.55
N GLY A 87 7.94 -4.69 -0.68
CA GLY A 87 8.19 -3.98 -1.95
C GLY A 87 7.54 -2.60 -2.03
N GLU A 88 7.92 -1.81 -3.03
CA GLU A 88 7.28 -0.53 -3.32
C GLU A 88 7.08 -0.28 -4.82
N ALA A 89 6.08 0.54 -5.14
CA ALA A 89 5.80 1.09 -6.47
C ALA A 89 5.52 2.59 -6.33
N LYS A 90 5.90 3.37 -7.35
CA LYS A 90 5.76 4.83 -7.41
C LYS A 90 5.25 5.22 -8.78
#